data_AF-A0A1W9R459-F1
#
_entry.id   AF-A0A1W9R459-F1
#
_cell.length_a   1.000
_cell.length_b   1.000
_cell.length_c   1.000
_cell.angle_alpha   90.00
_cell.angle_beta   90.00
_cell.angle_gamma   90.00
#
_symmetry.space_group_name_H-M   'P 1'
#
loop_
_entity.id
_entity.type
_entity.pdbx_description
1 polymer ?
#
loop_
_entity_poly.entity_id
_entity_poly.type
_entity_poly.pdbx_seq_one_letter_code
_entity_poly.pdbx_strand_id
1 'polypeptide(L)'
;MNHKTKIFTIVLIFIYLFICAIVISVAQDTTLSVTGFVVDETSGYPVSNHLVVVTVVGGGFNEDYEFYTNDAGYYGSEFIPAPGQGLVSAVTFDCLGVEHYQEEYFSPDNTIFVFDFEICTDTIPQGDCEADFDYMIDTLPSGAYLAQFFDLSIGEPDYWLWDFGDGEYSEEQNPEHIYYYPETYFVCLTIFNDTANCYDMYCKEVVVGNGGPDCENWFWYETNDNITFDFYGESFPLQADEWLWDFGDGNTTEGQDVSHTYNPNQGDLFNVSLITITYDPVFGDSCFAISYQWVMVGNSMNCEANYYFEQDTINEFTVNFFDSSTGIISNRYWDFGDGTFSEEINPVHSYSEPGSFSVCLSIYSDTLGFYCSDTYCTDVEILYSISSDFFSIMQELIPILIARLLKLRIIGILVVRYLLMDSL
;
A
#
# COMPACT_ATOMS: atom_id res chain seq x y z
N MET A 1 76.73 12.46 -28.02
CA MET A 1 75.41 13.10 -27.89
C MET A 1 75.35 13.84 -26.55
N ASN A 2 75.05 15.13 -26.60
CA ASN A 2 75.23 16.08 -25.50
C ASN A 2 74.21 15.82 -24.37
N HIS A 3 74.57 16.08 -23.11
CA HIS A 3 73.72 15.79 -21.94
C HIS A 3 72.33 16.45 -22.03
N LYS A 4 72.26 17.60 -22.71
CA LYS A 4 71.01 18.32 -23.05
C LYS A 4 70.10 17.57 -24.03
N THR A 5 70.68 16.83 -24.97
CA THR A 5 69.91 16.07 -25.98
C THR A 5 69.21 14.86 -25.35
N LYS A 6 69.86 14.17 -24.39
CA LYS A 6 69.24 13.06 -23.65
C LYS A 6 68.07 13.50 -22.77
N ILE A 7 68.18 14.65 -22.10
CA ILE A 7 67.11 15.19 -21.27
C ILE A 7 65.90 15.58 -22.13
N PHE A 8 66.14 16.19 -23.30
CA PHE A 8 65.07 16.57 -24.22
C PHE A 8 64.31 15.35 -24.76
N THR A 9 65.01 14.25 -25.09
CA THR A 9 64.39 13.00 -25.53
C THR A 9 63.58 12.34 -24.41
N ILE A 10 64.06 12.36 -23.16
CA ILE A 10 63.34 11.81 -22.01
C ILE A 10 62.08 12.61 -21.70
N VAL A 11 62.13 13.95 -21.78
CA VAL A 11 60.95 14.81 -21.59
C VAL A 11 59.92 14.59 -22.70
N LEU A 12 60.35 14.43 -23.95
CA LEU A 12 59.46 14.09 -25.06
C LEU A 12 58.79 12.71 -24.89
N ILE A 13 59.53 11.71 -24.38
CA ILE A 13 58.96 10.39 -24.07
C ILE A 13 57.97 10.49 -22.91
N PHE A 14 58.26 11.27 -21.87
CA PHE A 14 57.33 11.50 -20.77
C PHE A 14 56.07 12.27 -21.22
N ILE A 15 56.21 13.30 -22.06
CA ILE A 15 55.07 14.02 -22.64
C ILE A 15 54.27 13.09 -23.56
N TYR A 16 54.92 12.23 -24.35
CA TYR A 16 54.24 11.25 -25.20
C TYR A 16 53.54 10.16 -24.39
N LEU A 17 54.16 9.65 -23.32
CA LEU A 17 53.54 8.70 -22.40
C LEU A 17 52.43 9.35 -21.58
N PHE A 18 52.53 10.63 -21.23
CA PHE A 18 51.50 11.39 -20.53
C PHE A 18 50.33 11.73 -21.46
N ILE A 19 50.59 12.10 -22.72
CA ILE A 19 49.57 12.26 -23.76
C ILE A 19 48.92 10.90 -24.07
N CYS A 20 49.67 9.81 -24.18
CA CYS A 20 49.11 8.47 -24.31
C CYS A 20 48.29 8.06 -23.08
N ALA A 21 48.72 8.41 -21.86
CA ALA A 21 47.96 8.14 -20.64
C ALA A 21 46.67 8.98 -20.56
N ILE A 22 46.69 10.22 -21.07
CA ILE A 22 45.49 11.08 -21.20
C ILE A 22 44.57 10.59 -22.32
N VAL A 23 45.12 10.04 -23.42
CA VAL A 23 44.33 9.43 -24.50
C VAL A 23 43.76 8.07 -24.07
N ILE A 24 44.40 7.37 -23.11
CA ILE A 24 43.89 6.14 -22.48
C ILE A 24 42.89 6.44 -21.34
N SER A 25 42.81 7.68 -20.84
CA SER A 25 41.83 8.10 -19.83
C SER A 25 40.60 8.81 -20.41
N VAL A 26 40.37 8.73 -21.72
CA VAL A 26 39.02 8.97 -22.24
C VAL A 26 38.24 7.71 -21.89
N ALA A 27 37.37 7.79 -20.87
CA ALA A 27 36.36 6.77 -20.66
C ALA A 27 35.72 6.51 -22.02
N GLN A 28 35.77 5.27 -22.52
CA GLN A 28 34.99 4.93 -23.69
C GLN A 28 33.54 5.23 -23.34
N ASP A 29 32.96 6.25 -23.98
CA ASP A 29 31.53 6.51 -23.90
C ASP A 29 30.85 5.25 -24.43
N THR A 30 30.48 4.37 -23.50
CA THR A 30 29.79 3.14 -23.82
C THR A 30 28.37 3.56 -24.15
N THR A 31 27.88 3.13 -25.31
CA THR A 31 26.53 3.43 -25.77
C THR A 31 25.75 2.14 -25.80
N LEU A 32 24.52 2.19 -25.32
CA LEU A 32 23.62 1.04 -25.33
C LEU A 32 22.68 1.15 -26.52
N SER A 33 22.39 -0.01 -27.10
CA SER A 33 21.23 -0.22 -27.95
C SER A 33 20.16 -0.88 -27.08
N VAL A 34 19.06 -0.17 -26.85
CA VAL A 34 17.91 -0.68 -26.09
C VAL A 34 16.71 -0.64 -27.02
N THR A 35 16.07 -1.78 -27.21
CA THR A 35 14.94 -1.96 -28.11
C THR A 35 13.89 -2.87 -27.48
N GLY A 36 12.69 -2.93 -28.04
CA GLY A 36 11.68 -3.84 -27.57
C GLY A 36 10.36 -3.69 -28.31
N PHE A 37 9.46 -4.62 -28.05
CA PHE A 37 8.07 -4.56 -28.47
C PHE A 37 7.14 -4.52 -27.27
N VAL A 38 6.07 -3.74 -27.38
CA VAL A 38 4.92 -3.81 -26.48
C VAL A 38 3.76 -4.43 -27.26
N VAL A 39 3.21 -5.51 -26.73
CA VAL A 39 2.04 -6.20 -27.30
C VAL A 39 0.95 -6.33 -26.24
N ASP A 40 -0.29 -6.40 -26.70
CA ASP A 40 -1.44 -6.65 -25.85
C ASP A 40 -1.45 -8.11 -25.38
N GLU A 41 -1.60 -8.34 -24.08
CA GLU A 41 -1.52 -9.68 -23.47
C GLU A 41 -2.68 -10.60 -23.89
N THR A 42 -3.83 -10.03 -24.26
CA THR A 42 -5.04 -10.79 -24.59
C THR A 42 -5.06 -11.18 -26.07
N SER A 43 -4.75 -10.23 -26.94
CA SER A 43 -4.86 -10.34 -28.38
C SER A 43 -3.54 -10.64 -29.07
N GLY A 44 -2.41 -10.35 -28.43
CA GLY A 44 -1.07 -10.44 -29.00
C GLY A 44 -0.79 -9.40 -30.09
N TYR A 45 -1.66 -8.40 -30.26
CA TYR A 45 -1.45 -7.33 -31.23
C TYR A 45 -0.46 -6.28 -30.72
N PRO A 46 0.28 -5.60 -31.61
CA PRO A 46 1.20 -4.56 -31.19
C PRO A 46 0.47 -3.33 -30.64
N VAL A 47 1.00 -2.74 -29.58
CA VAL A 47 0.45 -1.53 -28.94
C VAL A 47 1.17 -0.30 -29.47
N SER A 48 0.47 0.62 -30.13
CA SER A 48 1.06 1.82 -30.71
C SER A 48 0.99 3.03 -29.76
N ASN A 49 1.91 3.98 -29.95
CA ASN A 49 2.00 5.23 -29.20
C ASN A 49 2.02 5.05 -27.66
N HIS A 50 2.58 3.94 -27.19
CA HIS A 50 2.64 3.58 -25.78
C HIS A 50 3.98 3.96 -25.17
N LEU A 51 3.97 4.53 -23.96
CA LEU A 51 5.16 5.03 -23.29
C LEU A 51 5.96 3.88 -22.65
N VAL A 52 7.25 3.85 -22.92
CA VAL A 52 8.23 3.03 -22.21
C VAL A 52 9.36 3.93 -21.72
N VAL A 53 9.65 3.88 -20.42
CA VAL A 53 10.73 4.64 -19.79
C VAL A 53 11.92 3.71 -19.59
N VAL A 54 13.08 4.10 -20.13
CA VAL A 54 14.35 3.38 -19.96
C VAL A 54 15.27 4.18 -19.05
N THR A 55 15.66 3.59 -17.93
CA THR A 55 16.59 4.20 -16.96
C THR A 55 17.96 3.54 -17.05
N VAL A 56 19.02 4.35 -17.07
CA VAL A 56 20.41 3.87 -17.08
C VAL A 56 21.16 4.38 -15.85
N VAL A 57 21.63 3.46 -15.01
CA VAL A 57 22.38 3.77 -13.77
C VAL A 57 23.76 3.12 -13.79
N GLY A 58 24.83 3.92 -13.87
CA GLY A 58 26.20 3.37 -13.90
C GLY A 58 27.28 4.43 -14.05
N GLY A 59 28.46 4.21 -13.46
CA GLY A 59 29.60 5.12 -13.64
C GLY A 59 29.38 6.57 -13.15
N GLY A 60 28.41 6.80 -12.25
CA GLY A 60 28.00 8.15 -11.81
C GLY A 60 26.95 8.81 -12.72
N PHE A 61 26.40 8.06 -13.66
CA PHE A 61 25.30 8.42 -14.54
C PHE A 61 23.98 7.83 -14.01
N ASN A 62 22.91 8.62 -14.08
CA ASN A 62 21.54 8.22 -13.75
C ASN A 62 20.59 9.10 -14.59
N GLU A 63 20.11 8.58 -15.70
CA GLU A 63 19.26 9.31 -16.65
C GLU A 63 18.12 8.41 -17.15
N ASP A 64 16.98 9.05 -17.43
CA ASP A 64 15.77 8.43 -17.96
C ASP A 64 15.58 8.83 -19.43
N TYR A 65 15.10 7.88 -20.23
CA TYR A 65 14.83 8.03 -21.65
C TYR A 65 13.41 7.55 -21.95
N GLU A 66 12.56 8.46 -22.41
CA GLU A 66 11.18 8.15 -22.81
C GLU A 66 11.13 7.72 -24.28
N PHE A 67 10.48 6.59 -24.53
CA PHE A 67 10.19 6.10 -25.86
C PHE A 67 8.68 5.89 -26.04
N TYR A 68 8.17 6.19 -27.22
CA TYR A 68 6.81 5.84 -27.62
C TYR A 68 6.87 4.77 -28.70
N THR A 69 6.06 3.73 -28.56
CA THR A 69 5.99 2.65 -29.56
C THR A 69 5.41 3.16 -30.89
N ASN A 70 5.86 2.58 -32.01
CA ASN A 70 5.26 2.84 -33.32
C ASN A 70 4.06 1.91 -33.59
N ASP A 71 3.44 2.01 -34.78
CA ASP A 71 2.29 1.17 -35.19
C ASP A 71 2.56 -0.34 -35.16
N ALA A 72 3.83 -0.76 -35.11
CA ALA A 72 4.23 -2.16 -35.00
C ALA A 72 4.60 -2.55 -33.55
N GLY A 73 4.29 -1.71 -32.56
CA GLY A 73 4.59 -1.92 -31.14
C GLY A 73 6.06 -1.73 -30.77
N TYR A 74 6.91 -1.34 -31.73
CA TYR A 74 8.35 -1.25 -31.52
C TYR A 74 8.76 0.07 -30.88
N TYR A 75 9.66 0.01 -29.90
CA TYR A 75 10.34 1.17 -29.33
C TYR A 75 11.87 0.94 -29.24
N GLY A 76 12.63 2.02 -29.08
CA GLY A 76 14.05 1.93 -28.76
C GLY A 76 14.98 2.92 -29.46
N SER A 77 16.26 2.84 -29.11
CA SER A 77 17.35 3.63 -29.66
C SER A 77 18.66 2.85 -29.67
N GLU A 78 19.53 3.13 -30.65
CA GLU A 78 20.88 2.56 -30.76
C GLU A 78 21.96 3.41 -30.05
N PHE A 79 21.58 4.56 -29.48
CA PHE A 79 22.53 5.57 -28.99
C PHE A 79 22.15 6.09 -27.60
N ILE A 80 22.04 5.22 -26.60
CA ILE A 80 21.82 5.62 -25.21
C ILE A 80 23.17 5.76 -24.50
N PRO A 81 23.59 6.95 -24.04
CA PRO A 81 24.82 7.14 -23.27
C PRO A 81 24.81 6.32 -21.97
N ALA A 82 25.86 5.57 -21.70
CA ALA A 82 25.97 4.73 -20.50
C ALA A 82 27.44 4.54 -20.09
N PRO A 83 28.08 5.51 -19.44
CA PRO A 83 29.51 5.44 -19.16
C PRO A 83 29.87 4.27 -18.23
N GLY A 84 30.79 3.42 -18.68
CA GLY A 84 31.36 2.33 -17.88
C GLY A 84 30.49 1.07 -17.86
N GLN A 85 30.03 0.68 -16.68
CA GLN A 85 29.20 -0.50 -16.45
C GLN A 85 28.16 -0.17 -15.37
N GLY A 86 27.01 -0.82 -15.43
CA GLY A 86 25.89 -0.47 -14.56
C GLY A 86 24.64 -1.29 -14.85
N LEU A 87 23.50 -0.73 -14.47
CA LEU A 87 22.17 -1.25 -14.70
C LEU A 87 21.48 -0.46 -15.80
N VAL A 88 20.73 -1.16 -16.63
CA VAL A 88 19.74 -0.58 -17.55
C VAL A 88 18.42 -1.29 -17.27
N SER A 89 17.36 -0.51 -17.13
CA SER A 89 16.01 -1.01 -16.88
C SER A 89 15.00 -0.35 -17.79
N ALA A 90 13.94 -1.07 -18.14
CA ALA A 90 12.80 -0.55 -18.87
C ALA A 90 11.52 -0.75 -18.04
N VAL A 91 10.66 0.26 -18.05
CA VAL A 91 9.41 0.30 -17.28
C VAL A 91 8.27 0.78 -18.16
N THR A 92 7.12 0.17 -18.00
CA THR A 92 5.87 0.60 -18.63
C THR A 92 4.68 0.29 -17.71
N PHE A 93 3.50 0.83 -18.03
CA PHE A 93 2.29 0.65 -17.23
C PHE A 93 1.17 0.12 -18.11
N ASP A 94 0.40 -0.82 -17.59
CA ASP A 94 -0.75 -1.37 -18.32
C ASP A 94 -2.05 -0.57 -18.09
N CYS A 95 -3.13 -1.01 -18.73
CA CYS A 95 -4.47 -0.40 -18.64
C CYS A 95 -5.02 -0.29 -17.20
N LEU A 96 -4.54 -1.13 -16.26
CA LEU A 96 -4.94 -1.10 -14.85
C LEU A 96 -4.00 -0.23 -13.99
N GLY A 97 -3.03 0.43 -14.61
CA GLY A 97 -1.98 1.19 -13.92
C GLY A 97 -0.97 0.29 -13.20
N VAL A 98 -0.89 -1.00 -13.53
CA VAL A 98 0.10 -1.91 -12.96
C VAL A 98 1.44 -1.71 -13.67
N GLU A 99 2.51 -1.62 -12.88
CA GLU A 99 3.87 -1.46 -13.38
C GLU A 99 4.44 -2.78 -13.92
N HIS A 100 4.98 -2.74 -15.13
CA HIS A 100 5.75 -3.82 -15.73
C HIS A 100 7.21 -3.39 -15.88
N TYR A 101 8.11 -4.17 -15.31
CA TYR A 101 9.51 -3.79 -15.11
C TYR A 101 10.48 -4.90 -15.53
N GLN A 102 11.55 -4.54 -16.26
CA GLN A 102 12.67 -5.42 -16.58
C GLN A 102 14.01 -4.70 -16.38
N GLU A 103 15.03 -5.42 -15.91
CA GLU A 103 16.38 -4.89 -15.70
C GLU A 103 17.49 -5.85 -16.13
N GLU A 104 18.60 -5.29 -16.60
CA GLU A 104 19.82 -6.02 -16.94
C GLU A 104 21.09 -5.22 -16.60
N TYR A 105 22.21 -5.94 -16.49
CA TYR A 105 23.53 -5.34 -16.30
C TYR A 105 24.24 -5.09 -17.63
N PHE A 106 24.66 -3.85 -17.86
CA PHE A 106 25.50 -3.48 -18.99
C PHE A 106 26.98 -3.40 -18.62
N SER A 107 27.81 -3.68 -19.62
CA SER A 107 29.27 -3.56 -19.54
C SER A 107 29.81 -3.22 -20.92
N PRO A 108 31.08 -2.84 -21.08
CA PRO A 108 31.66 -2.60 -22.41
C PRO A 108 31.57 -3.78 -23.38
N ASP A 109 31.40 -5.01 -22.86
CA ASP A 109 31.25 -6.23 -23.66
C ASP A 109 29.76 -6.64 -23.85
N ASN A 110 28.82 -5.97 -23.17
CA ASN A 110 27.38 -6.24 -23.25
C ASN A 110 26.59 -4.92 -23.31
N THR A 111 26.21 -4.51 -24.52
CA THR A 111 25.63 -3.18 -24.79
C THR A 111 24.32 -3.23 -25.58
N ILE A 112 23.74 -4.41 -25.80
CA ILE A 112 22.51 -4.58 -26.59
C ILE A 112 21.46 -5.25 -25.68
N PHE A 113 20.32 -4.60 -25.53
CA PHE A 113 19.23 -5.03 -24.66
C PHE A 113 17.91 -5.02 -25.42
N VAL A 114 17.13 -6.08 -25.21
CA VAL A 114 15.78 -6.21 -25.74
C VAL A 114 14.84 -6.42 -24.56
N PHE A 115 13.90 -5.50 -24.37
CA PHE A 115 12.89 -5.57 -23.32
C PHE A 115 11.52 -5.63 -23.99
N ASP A 116 10.92 -6.81 -24.05
CA ASP A 116 9.59 -6.99 -24.64
C ASP A 116 8.54 -7.04 -23.51
N PHE A 117 7.42 -6.35 -23.68
CA PHE A 117 6.33 -6.30 -22.70
C PHE A 117 5.03 -6.84 -23.30
N GLU A 118 4.33 -7.66 -22.51
CA GLU A 118 2.94 -8.05 -22.74
C GLU A 118 2.12 -7.34 -21.67
N ILE A 119 1.24 -6.42 -22.08
CA ILE A 119 0.44 -5.60 -21.16
C ILE A 119 -1.04 -5.71 -21.51
N CYS A 120 -1.94 -5.52 -20.55
CA CYS A 120 -3.32 -5.25 -20.91
C CYS A 120 -3.39 -3.88 -21.59
N THR A 121 -4.08 -3.82 -22.72
CA THR A 121 -4.43 -2.56 -23.35
C THR A 121 -5.92 -2.46 -23.51
N ASP A 122 -6.43 -1.24 -23.46
CA ASP A 122 -7.78 -0.94 -23.89
C ASP A 122 -7.90 -0.97 -25.43
N THR A 123 -7.02 -1.70 -26.15
CA THR A 123 -7.13 -1.78 -27.62
C THR A 123 -8.12 -2.83 -28.07
N ILE A 124 -9.23 -2.29 -28.54
CA ILE A 124 -10.38 -3.00 -29.03
C ILE A 124 -10.06 -3.76 -30.33
N PRO A 125 -10.49 -5.03 -30.48
CA PRO A 125 -10.29 -5.81 -31.69
C PRO A 125 -10.76 -5.10 -32.98
N GLN A 126 -10.10 -5.36 -34.11
CA GLN A 126 -10.48 -4.78 -35.40
C GLN A 126 -11.97 -5.05 -35.73
N GLY A 127 -12.79 -3.98 -35.76
CA GLY A 127 -14.24 -4.06 -35.98
C GLY A 127 -15.08 -3.72 -34.74
N ASP A 128 -14.44 -3.30 -33.65
CA ASP A 128 -15.09 -2.94 -32.40
C ASP A 128 -14.72 -1.47 -32.02
N CYS A 129 -15.43 -0.86 -31.08
CA CYS A 129 -15.52 0.59 -30.81
C CYS A 129 -15.91 0.79 -29.35
N GLU A 130 -15.53 1.93 -28.77
CA GLU A 130 -15.81 2.25 -27.37
C GLU A 130 -16.26 3.70 -27.26
N ALA A 131 -17.38 3.88 -26.58
CA ALA A 131 -17.95 5.16 -26.27
C ALA A 131 -17.14 5.81 -25.15
N ASP A 132 -16.74 7.06 -25.32
CA ASP A 132 -16.22 7.87 -24.23
C ASP A 132 -16.54 9.33 -24.49
N PHE A 133 -16.64 10.11 -23.41
CA PHE A 133 -16.84 11.54 -23.53
C PHE A 133 -16.32 12.32 -22.34
N ASP A 134 -16.07 13.60 -22.61
CA ASP A 134 -15.87 14.61 -21.59
C ASP A 134 -16.87 15.75 -21.73
N TYR A 135 -16.94 16.63 -20.74
CA TYR A 135 -17.86 17.75 -20.74
C TYR A 135 -17.30 18.99 -20.03
N MET A 136 -17.82 20.16 -20.39
CA MET A 136 -17.65 21.40 -19.62
C MET A 136 -19.02 22.02 -19.35
N ILE A 137 -19.16 22.73 -18.24
CA ILE A 137 -20.42 23.39 -17.85
C ILE A 137 -20.16 24.87 -17.60
N ASP A 138 -20.90 25.72 -18.30
CA ASP A 138 -20.92 27.16 -18.09
C ASP A 138 -22.23 27.61 -17.43
N THR A 139 -22.16 28.58 -16.51
CA THR A 139 -23.37 29.21 -15.96
C THR A 139 -23.85 30.34 -16.89
N LEU A 140 -25.12 30.30 -17.27
CA LEU A 140 -25.74 31.34 -18.11
C LEU A 140 -26.27 32.49 -17.24
N PRO A 141 -26.35 33.74 -17.75
CA PRO A 141 -26.93 34.89 -17.03
C PRO A 141 -28.40 34.71 -16.59
N SER A 142 -29.06 33.68 -17.08
CA SER A 142 -30.43 33.31 -16.71
C SER A 142 -30.52 32.45 -15.44
N GLY A 143 -29.39 31.96 -14.93
CA GLY A 143 -29.30 30.98 -13.85
C GLY A 143 -29.41 29.52 -14.30
N ALA A 144 -29.52 29.26 -15.61
CA ALA A 144 -29.41 27.93 -16.20
C ALA A 144 -27.94 27.58 -16.51
N TYR A 145 -27.64 26.32 -16.79
CA TYR A 145 -26.30 25.80 -17.01
C TYR A 145 -26.17 25.23 -18.42
N LEU A 146 -25.22 25.73 -19.21
CA LEU A 146 -24.90 25.23 -20.54
C LEU A 146 -23.81 24.17 -20.43
N ALA A 147 -24.16 22.91 -20.65
CA ALA A 147 -23.23 21.81 -20.79
C ALA A 147 -22.79 21.69 -22.26
N GLN A 148 -21.47 21.65 -22.50
CA GLN A 148 -20.87 21.32 -23.78
C GLN A 148 -20.23 19.94 -23.67
N PHE A 149 -20.62 19.02 -24.54
CA PHE A 149 -20.12 17.65 -24.55
C PHE A 149 -19.11 17.42 -25.68
N PHE A 150 -18.06 16.66 -25.38
CA PHE A 150 -16.98 16.33 -26.30
C PHE A 150 -16.89 14.82 -26.47
N ASP A 151 -17.10 14.34 -27.68
CA ASP A 151 -16.91 12.93 -28.05
C ASP A 151 -15.42 12.58 -28.02
N LEU A 152 -15.08 11.56 -27.23
CA LEU A 152 -13.75 10.96 -27.13
C LEU A 152 -13.74 9.51 -27.64
N SER A 153 -14.86 9.05 -28.19
CA SER A 153 -15.06 7.67 -28.58
C SER A 153 -14.07 7.21 -29.65
N ILE A 154 -13.67 5.94 -29.57
CA ILE A 154 -12.77 5.29 -30.53
C ILE A 154 -13.54 4.32 -31.44
N GLY A 155 -12.94 3.93 -32.57
CA GLY A 155 -13.57 3.03 -33.55
C GLY A 155 -14.36 3.73 -34.65
N GLU A 156 -14.07 5.01 -34.93
CA GLU A 156 -14.62 5.81 -36.05
C GLU A 156 -16.16 5.77 -36.13
N PRO A 157 -16.89 6.15 -35.08
CA PRO A 157 -18.36 6.12 -35.08
C PRO A 157 -18.94 7.01 -36.20
N ASP A 158 -20.04 6.56 -36.80
CA ASP A 158 -20.82 7.30 -37.80
C ASP A 158 -22.21 7.72 -37.30
N TYR A 159 -22.55 7.36 -36.06
CA TYR A 159 -23.76 7.80 -35.35
C TYR A 159 -23.51 7.96 -33.84
N TRP A 160 -24.14 8.98 -33.25
CA TRP A 160 -24.13 9.30 -31.83
C TRP A 160 -25.57 9.45 -31.33
N LEU A 161 -25.83 9.02 -30.09
CA LEU A 161 -27.06 9.31 -29.37
C LEU A 161 -26.72 9.61 -27.91
N TRP A 162 -26.99 10.85 -27.52
CA TRP A 162 -26.86 11.35 -26.16
C TRP A 162 -28.20 11.28 -25.44
N ASP A 163 -28.21 10.73 -24.24
CA ASP A 163 -29.27 10.89 -23.23
C ASP A 163 -28.70 11.75 -22.11
N PHE A 164 -29.24 12.95 -21.92
CA PHE A 164 -28.73 13.89 -20.92
C PHE A 164 -29.22 13.59 -19.49
N GLY A 165 -30.01 12.52 -19.29
CA GLY A 165 -30.47 12.12 -17.97
C GLY A 165 -31.60 12.97 -17.39
N ASP A 166 -32.04 14.02 -18.10
CA ASP A 166 -33.19 14.87 -17.78
C ASP A 166 -34.42 14.61 -18.68
N GLY A 167 -34.32 13.64 -19.58
CA GLY A 167 -35.34 13.25 -20.54
C GLY A 167 -35.22 13.92 -21.91
N GLU A 168 -34.21 14.76 -22.13
CA GLU A 168 -33.84 15.32 -23.44
C GLU A 168 -32.68 14.52 -24.07
N TYR A 169 -32.54 14.61 -25.40
CA TYR A 169 -31.63 13.79 -26.21
C TYR A 169 -30.95 14.61 -27.32
N SER A 170 -29.82 14.12 -27.85
CA SER A 170 -29.17 14.67 -29.05
C SER A 170 -28.54 13.60 -29.94
N GLU A 171 -28.44 13.85 -31.25
CA GLU A 171 -27.72 13.00 -32.22
C GLU A 171 -26.46 13.70 -32.79
N GLU A 172 -26.11 14.87 -32.27
CA GLU A 172 -24.89 15.57 -32.67
C GLU A 172 -23.66 14.91 -32.04
N GLN A 173 -22.51 14.93 -32.74
CA GLN A 173 -21.27 14.37 -32.19
C GLN A 173 -20.82 15.10 -30.92
N ASN A 174 -20.86 16.44 -30.93
CA ASN A 174 -20.45 17.28 -29.80
C ASN A 174 -21.59 18.27 -29.45
N PRO A 175 -22.65 17.81 -28.77
CA PRO A 175 -23.84 18.63 -28.53
C PRO A 175 -23.62 19.66 -27.41
N GLU A 176 -24.44 20.70 -27.44
CA GLU A 176 -24.67 21.58 -26.30
C GLU A 176 -26.05 21.27 -25.69
N HIS A 177 -26.17 21.32 -24.37
CA HIS A 177 -27.42 21.11 -23.65
C HIS A 177 -27.57 22.12 -22.51
N ILE A 178 -28.82 22.52 -22.19
CA ILE A 178 -29.10 23.46 -21.12
C ILE A 178 -29.86 22.76 -19.99
N TYR A 179 -29.21 22.65 -18.83
CA TYR A 179 -29.84 22.21 -17.60
C TYR A 179 -30.41 23.40 -16.82
N TYR A 180 -31.66 23.29 -16.37
CA TYR A 180 -32.34 24.37 -15.65
C TYR A 180 -32.21 24.27 -14.13
N TYR A 181 -31.79 23.11 -13.61
CA TYR A 181 -31.69 22.84 -12.18
C TYR A 181 -30.33 22.23 -11.84
N PRO A 182 -29.70 22.65 -10.72
CA PRO A 182 -28.48 22.02 -10.25
C PRO A 182 -28.80 20.64 -9.69
N GLU A 183 -28.18 19.61 -10.25
CA GLU A 183 -28.35 18.21 -9.88
C GLU A 183 -27.21 17.37 -10.47
N THR A 184 -27.07 16.12 -10.02
CA THR A 184 -26.25 15.14 -10.72
C THR A 184 -27.11 14.43 -11.75
N TYR A 185 -26.78 14.60 -13.02
CA TYR A 185 -27.46 13.95 -14.15
C TYR A 185 -26.65 12.73 -14.60
N PHE A 186 -27.33 11.63 -14.91
CA PHE A 186 -26.68 10.43 -15.41
C PHE A 186 -26.71 10.46 -16.95
N VAL A 187 -25.61 10.92 -17.55
CA VAL A 187 -25.52 11.16 -19.00
C VAL A 187 -24.94 9.94 -19.68
N CYS A 188 -25.58 9.49 -20.75
CA CYS A 188 -25.12 8.35 -21.55
C CYS A 188 -24.86 8.78 -23.00
N LEU A 189 -23.67 8.45 -23.52
CA LEU A 189 -23.35 8.49 -24.93
C LEU A 189 -23.43 7.07 -25.49
N THR A 190 -24.21 6.90 -26.55
CA THR A 190 -24.24 5.70 -27.37
C THR A 190 -23.62 5.99 -28.73
N ILE A 191 -22.65 5.19 -29.15
CA ILE A 191 -22.07 5.30 -30.48
C ILE A 191 -22.34 4.06 -31.33
N PHE A 192 -22.30 4.25 -32.64
CA PHE A 192 -22.42 3.17 -33.60
C PHE A 192 -21.54 3.44 -34.83
N ASN A 193 -20.98 2.37 -35.39
CA ASN A 193 -20.28 2.36 -36.67
C ASN A 193 -20.89 1.29 -37.58
N ASP A 194 -21.63 1.71 -38.61
CA ASP A 194 -22.32 0.83 -39.57
C ASP A 194 -21.33 -0.07 -40.33
N THR A 195 -20.15 0.45 -40.65
CA THR A 195 -19.14 -0.27 -41.47
C THR A 195 -18.42 -1.35 -40.67
N ALA A 196 -18.11 -1.05 -39.40
CA ALA A 196 -17.53 -2.01 -38.46
C ALA A 196 -18.58 -2.94 -37.84
N ASN A 197 -19.88 -2.58 -37.94
CA ASN A 197 -20.98 -3.18 -37.17
C ASN A 197 -20.65 -3.19 -35.67
N CYS A 198 -20.16 -2.05 -35.19
CA CYS A 198 -19.84 -1.85 -33.79
C CYS A 198 -20.85 -0.94 -33.11
N TYR A 199 -21.17 -1.26 -31.85
CA TYR A 199 -22.03 -0.51 -30.95
C TYR A 199 -21.39 -0.47 -29.57
N ASP A 200 -21.36 0.71 -28.94
CA ASP A 200 -21.01 0.82 -27.53
C ASP A 200 -21.77 1.97 -26.82
N MET A 201 -21.85 1.89 -25.48
CA MET A 201 -22.50 2.86 -24.64
C MET A 201 -21.70 3.12 -23.36
N TYR A 202 -21.42 4.38 -23.11
CA TYR A 202 -20.76 4.84 -21.89
C TYR A 202 -21.64 5.84 -21.16
N CYS A 203 -21.75 5.68 -19.84
CA CYS A 203 -22.52 6.56 -18.98
C CYS A 203 -21.68 7.08 -17.82
N LYS A 204 -21.81 8.39 -17.53
CA LYS A 204 -21.05 9.10 -16.50
C LYS A 204 -21.99 10.06 -15.74
N GLU A 205 -21.73 10.21 -14.44
CA GLU A 205 -22.37 11.25 -13.64
C GLU A 205 -21.85 12.64 -14.00
N VAL A 206 -22.76 13.55 -14.36
CA VAL A 206 -22.49 14.94 -14.72
C VAL A 206 -23.08 15.83 -13.64
N VAL A 207 -22.22 16.45 -12.83
CA VAL A 207 -22.65 17.31 -11.73
C VAL A 207 -22.87 18.73 -12.24
N VAL A 208 -24.12 19.14 -12.35
CA VAL A 208 -24.52 20.47 -12.80
C VAL A 208 -24.73 21.39 -11.60
N GLY A 209 -24.13 22.58 -11.65
CA GLY A 209 -24.27 23.58 -10.59
C GLY A 209 -23.28 23.46 -9.43
N ASN A 210 -22.19 22.69 -9.61
CA ASN A 210 -21.06 22.64 -8.68
C ASN A 210 -19.75 23.22 -9.29
N GLY A 211 -19.84 24.04 -10.34
CA GLY A 211 -18.69 24.55 -11.09
C GLY A 211 -18.77 26.05 -11.35
N GLY A 212 -18.58 26.86 -10.31
CA GLY A 212 -17.78 28.08 -10.47
C GLY A 212 -16.28 27.68 -10.53
N PRO A 213 -15.31 28.61 -10.71
CA PRO A 213 -13.90 28.27 -10.88
C PRO A 213 -13.46 27.22 -9.86
N ASP A 214 -12.77 26.15 -10.30
CA ASP A 214 -12.26 25.03 -9.50
C ASP A 214 -11.80 25.51 -8.12
N CYS A 215 -12.73 25.56 -7.17
CA CYS A 215 -12.41 26.06 -5.86
C CYS A 215 -12.14 24.86 -4.99
N GLU A 216 -10.97 24.94 -4.38
CA GLU A 216 -10.44 23.90 -3.54
C GLU A 216 -10.46 24.41 -2.11
N ASN A 217 -10.61 23.47 -1.18
CA ASN A 217 -10.32 23.73 0.21
C ASN A 217 -9.47 22.60 0.78
N TRP A 218 -8.79 22.92 1.86
CA TRP A 218 -8.12 21.94 2.69
C TRP A 218 -8.07 22.49 4.10
N PHE A 219 -7.77 21.61 5.04
CA PHE A 219 -7.53 22.00 6.41
C PHE A 219 -6.47 21.16 7.08
N TRP A 220 -6.01 21.65 8.22
CA TRP A 220 -5.22 20.90 9.18
C TRP A 220 -5.70 21.22 10.59
N TYR A 221 -5.22 20.46 11.55
CA TYR A 221 -5.55 20.65 12.96
C TYR A 221 -4.32 20.53 13.85
N GLU A 222 -4.42 21.11 15.04
CA GLU A 222 -3.46 20.97 16.12
C GLU A 222 -4.18 20.54 17.41
N THR A 223 -3.48 19.80 18.27
CA THR A 223 -3.98 19.44 19.61
C THR A 223 -2.85 19.36 20.62
N ASN A 224 -3.15 19.69 21.88
CA ASN A 224 -2.21 19.60 23.01
C ASN A 224 -2.56 18.49 24.00
N ASP A 225 -3.81 18.02 24.00
CA ASP A 225 -4.34 17.07 24.98
C ASP A 225 -5.05 15.87 24.35
N ASN A 226 -5.04 15.79 23.00
CA ASN A 226 -5.75 14.80 22.20
C ASN A 226 -7.26 14.78 22.41
N ILE A 227 -7.86 15.82 23.01
CA ILE A 227 -9.30 15.90 23.26
C ILE A 227 -9.88 17.18 22.64
N THR A 228 -9.14 18.27 22.76
CA THR A 228 -9.47 19.57 22.16
C THR A 228 -8.58 19.79 20.95
N PHE A 229 -9.21 20.11 19.82
CA PHE A 229 -8.56 20.31 18.52
C PHE A 229 -8.86 21.71 18.02
N ASP A 230 -7.81 22.41 17.61
CA ASP A 230 -7.90 23.68 16.88
C ASP A 230 -7.75 23.37 15.39
N PHE A 231 -8.77 23.70 14.60
CA PHE A 231 -8.86 23.46 13.16
C PHE A 231 -8.66 24.76 12.38
N TYR A 232 -7.93 24.68 11.27
CA TYR A 232 -7.58 25.81 10.42
C TYR A 232 -7.94 25.50 8.98
N GLY A 233 -8.83 26.30 8.39
CA GLY A 233 -9.30 26.13 7.02
C GLY A 233 -8.60 27.07 6.02
N GLU A 234 -8.33 26.56 4.82
CA GLU A 234 -7.86 27.33 3.68
C GLU A 234 -8.73 27.11 2.45
N SER A 235 -8.76 28.10 1.57
CA SER A 235 -9.54 28.05 0.32
C SER A 235 -8.76 28.68 -0.83
N PHE A 236 -8.97 28.15 -2.03
CA PHE A 236 -8.34 28.59 -3.27
C PHE A 236 -9.38 28.57 -4.41
N PRO A 237 -9.29 29.41 -5.45
CA PRO A 237 -8.35 30.52 -5.67
C PRO A 237 -8.72 31.80 -4.90
N LEU A 238 -9.93 31.87 -4.38
CA LEU A 238 -10.44 33.01 -3.63
C LEU A 238 -10.68 32.61 -2.16
N GLN A 239 -10.75 33.63 -1.30
CA GLN A 239 -11.16 33.41 0.08
C GLN A 239 -12.64 33.05 0.13
N ALA A 240 -12.97 31.97 0.83
CA ALA A 240 -14.35 31.57 1.07
C ALA A 240 -15.09 32.60 1.93
N ASP A 241 -16.33 32.85 1.55
CA ASP A 241 -17.27 33.71 2.27
C ASP A 241 -17.89 32.97 3.45
N GLU A 242 -18.08 31.65 3.33
CA GLU A 242 -18.65 30.79 4.36
C GLU A 242 -17.78 29.55 4.60
N TRP A 243 -17.69 29.14 5.87
CA TRP A 243 -16.92 27.99 6.34
C TRP A 243 -17.80 27.19 7.28
N LEU A 244 -18.08 25.94 6.93
CA LEU A 244 -18.98 25.05 7.65
C LEU A 244 -18.23 23.78 8.02
N TRP A 245 -18.09 23.54 9.33
CA TRP A 245 -17.45 22.36 9.88
C TRP A 245 -18.49 21.35 10.36
N ASP A 246 -18.26 20.08 10.04
CA ASP A 246 -18.89 18.93 10.71
C ASP A 246 -17.78 18.08 11.33
N PHE A 247 -17.81 17.91 12.65
CA PHE A 247 -16.78 17.18 13.38
C PHE A 247 -17.01 15.67 13.42
N GLY A 248 -18.07 15.15 12.79
CA GLY A 248 -18.38 13.72 12.75
C GLY A 248 -18.95 13.16 14.06
N ASP A 249 -19.06 13.97 15.12
CA ASP A 249 -19.66 13.62 16.41
C ASP A 249 -21.11 14.13 16.55
N GLY A 250 -21.66 14.70 15.46
CA GLY A 250 -22.99 15.32 15.40
C GLY A 250 -23.01 16.81 15.74
N ASN A 251 -21.85 17.41 16.04
CA ASN A 251 -21.71 18.86 16.20
C ASN A 251 -21.16 19.52 14.93
N THR A 252 -21.62 20.75 14.69
CA THR A 252 -21.20 21.57 13.55
C THR A 252 -20.89 22.99 14.02
N THR A 253 -19.95 23.67 13.38
CA THR A 253 -19.58 25.07 13.69
C THR A 253 -19.27 25.86 12.43
N GLU A 254 -19.49 27.17 12.47
CA GLU A 254 -19.13 28.11 11.41
C GLU A 254 -17.86 28.90 11.76
N GLY A 255 -17.04 29.19 10.74
CA GLY A 255 -15.83 30.01 10.86
C GLY A 255 -14.60 29.36 10.22
N GLN A 256 -13.65 30.18 9.76
CA GLN A 256 -12.43 29.68 9.11
C GLN A 256 -11.55 28.89 10.09
N ASP A 257 -11.28 29.48 11.26
CA ASP A 257 -10.52 28.86 12.34
C ASP A 257 -11.44 28.59 13.52
N VAL A 258 -11.53 27.34 13.95
CA VAL A 258 -12.48 26.90 14.99
C VAL A 258 -11.80 25.96 15.97
N SER A 259 -12.36 25.84 17.17
CA SER A 259 -11.90 24.89 18.20
C SER A 259 -13.05 23.98 18.58
N HIS A 260 -12.78 22.68 18.70
CA HIS A 260 -13.76 21.67 19.08
C HIS A 260 -13.21 20.70 20.14
N THR A 261 -14.04 20.35 21.12
CA THR A 261 -13.69 19.43 22.20
C THR A 261 -14.59 18.20 22.12
N TYR A 262 -13.99 17.03 21.87
CA TYR A 262 -14.71 15.77 21.77
C TYR A 262 -15.02 15.16 23.14
N ASN A 263 -16.09 14.38 23.22
CA ASN A 263 -16.38 13.52 24.37
C ASN A 263 -15.60 12.19 24.23
N PRO A 264 -14.63 11.89 25.10
CA PRO A 264 -13.82 10.67 24.99
C PRO A 264 -14.61 9.35 25.13
N ASN A 265 -15.88 9.41 25.52
CA ASN A 265 -16.74 8.22 25.64
C ASN A 265 -17.59 7.96 24.39
N GLN A 266 -17.54 8.84 23.38
CA GLN A 266 -18.38 8.75 22.18
C GLN A 266 -17.72 7.96 21.05
N GLY A 267 -16.39 7.81 21.09
CA GLY A 267 -15.58 7.12 20.10
C GLY A 267 -14.16 7.66 20.11
N ASP A 268 -13.25 6.93 19.48
CA ASP A 268 -11.83 7.29 19.41
C ASP A 268 -11.45 7.89 18.04
N LEU A 269 -12.36 7.85 17.06
CA LEU A 269 -12.10 8.27 15.68
C LEU A 269 -13.31 8.99 15.10
N PHE A 270 -13.08 10.17 14.51
CA PHE A 270 -14.12 11.01 13.92
C PHE A 270 -13.68 11.51 12.54
N ASN A 271 -14.59 11.47 11.56
CA ASN A 271 -14.35 12.02 10.22
C ASN A 271 -14.79 13.47 10.20
N VAL A 272 -13.82 14.39 10.20
CA VAL A 272 -14.10 15.82 10.14
C VAL A 272 -14.24 16.23 8.67
N SER A 273 -15.21 17.07 8.37
CA SER A 273 -15.36 17.69 7.05
C SER A 273 -15.42 19.21 7.15
N LEU A 274 -14.85 19.85 6.13
CA LEU A 274 -14.92 21.30 5.92
C LEU A 274 -15.60 21.57 4.59
N ILE A 275 -16.70 22.32 4.62
CA ILE A 275 -17.36 22.86 3.45
C ILE A 275 -17.08 24.36 3.38
N THR A 276 -16.64 24.84 2.23
CA THR A 276 -16.44 26.27 1.97
C THR A 276 -17.32 26.73 0.81
N ILE A 277 -17.92 27.92 0.93
CA ILE A 277 -18.67 28.55 -0.16
C ILE A 277 -17.99 29.88 -0.51
N THR A 278 -17.76 30.11 -1.79
CA THR A 278 -17.01 31.25 -2.30
C THR A 278 -17.78 31.90 -3.44
N TYR A 279 -17.94 33.22 -3.40
CA TYR A 279 -18.57 34.02 -4.44
C TYR A 279 -17.50 34.78 -5.25
N ASP A 280 -17.46 34.55 -6.56
CA ASP A 280 -16.62 35.29 -7.48
C ASP A 280 -17.38 36.51 -8.04
N PRO A 281 -17.03 37.75 -7.62
CA PRO A 281 -17.71 38.95 -8.09
C PRO A 281 -17.36 39.34 -9.54
N VAL A 282 -16.33 38.75 -10.14
CA VAL A 282 -15.90 39.02 -11.53
C VAL A 282 -16.83 38.32 -12.50
N PHE A 283 -17.16 37.06 -12.21
CA PHE A 283 -18.05 36.24 -13.03
C PHE A 283 -19.51 36.25 -12.54
N GLY A 284 -19.74 36.64 -11.28
CA GLY A 284 -21.07 36.71 -10.68
C GLY A 284 -21.61 35.35 -10.22
N ASP A 285 -20.72 34.38 -10.05
CA ASP A 285 -21.02 32.99 -9.73
C ASP A 285 -20.48 32.60 -8.36
N SER A 286 -21.00 31.51 -7.79
CA SER A 286 -20.52 30.92 -6.55
C SER A 286 -20.06 29.49 -6.77
N CYS A 287 -19.05 29.06 -6.04
CA CYS A 287 -18.58 27.69 -6.00
C CYS A 287 -18.55 27.17 -4.56
N PHE A 288 -18.50 25.86 -4.37
CA PHE A 288 -18.24 25.27 -3.06
C PHE A 288 -17.21 24.15 -3.16
N ALA A 289 -16.48 23.92 -2.07
CA ALA A 289 -15.49 22.86 -1.95
C ALA A 289 -15.71 22.06 -0.67
N ILE A 290 -15.36 20.77 -0.68
CA ILE A 290 -15.46 19.90 0.50
C ILE A 290 -14.16 19.11 0.66
N SER A 291 -13.61 19.11 1.87
CA SER A 291 -12.47 18.27 2.27
C SER A 291 -12.79 17.46 3.52
N TYR A 292 -12.07 16.35 3.69
CA TYR A 292 -12.25 15.41 4.79
C TYR A 292 -10.91 15.05 5.44
N GLN A 293 -10.91 14.88 6.76
CA GLN A 293 -9.76 14.37 7.51
C GLN A 293 -10.21 13.61 8.75
N TRP A 294 -9.59 12.46 8.99
CA TRP A 294 -9.82 11.69 10.21
C TRP A 294 -9.05 12.29 11.40
N VAL A 295 -9.73 12.45 12.52
CA VAL A 295 -9.16 12.89 13.80
C VAL A 295 -9.31 11.80 14.84
N MET A 296 -8.22 11.52 15.56
CA MET A 296 -8.20 10.55 16.66
C MET A 296 -8.31 11.26 17.99
N VAL A 297 -9.29 10.86 18.80
CA VAL A 297 -9.58 11.46 20.11
C VAL A 297 -9.09 10.54 21.23
N GLY A 298 -8.43 11.12 22.22
CA GLY A 298 -7.87 10.44 23.37
C GLY A 298 -6.43 9.98 23.17
N ASN A 299 -5.88 9.30 24.18
CA ASN A 299 -4.51 8.76 24.16
C ASN A 299 -4.41 7.40 23.43
N SER A 300 -5.35 7.09 22.54
CA SER A 300 -5.42 5.80 21.82
C SER A 300 -4.31 5.60 20.78
N MET A 301 -3.36 6.54 20.66
CA MET A 301 -2.11 6.34 19.92
C MET A 301 -1.16 5.34 20.60
N ASN A 302 -1.36 5.02 21.89
CA ASN A 302 -0.59 3.99 22.56
C ASN A 302 -1.41 2.71 22.61
N CYS A 303 -1.13 1.76 21.72
CA CYS A 303 -1.52 0.39 21.98
C CYS A 303 -0.63 -0.20 23.07
N GLU A 304 -1.24 -0.95 23.98
CA GLU A 304 -0.54 -1.64 25.08
C GLU A 304 -0.77 -3.13 24.91
N ALA A 305 0.32 -3.87 24.70
CA ALA A 305 0.30 -5.32 24.57
C ALA A 305 0.06 -5.93 25.94
N ASN A 306 -0.88 -6.87 26.02
CA ASN A 306 -1.10 -7.64 27.23
C ASN A 306 -1.81 -8.94 26.92
N TYR A 307 -1.52 -9.99 27.66
CA TYR A 307 -2.26 -11.25 27.56
C TYR A 307 -2.27 -12.00 28.87
N TYR A 308 -3.19 -12.96 28.94
CA TYR A 308 -3.19 -14.02 29.94
C TYR A 308 -3.31 -15.38 29.25
N PHE A 309 -3.02 -16.44 29.98
CA PHE A 309 -3.00 -17.79 29.43
C PHE A 309 -3.57 -18.82 30.42
N GLU A 310 -4.09 -19.90 29.87
CA GLU A 310 -4.61 -21.05 30.63
C GLU A 310 -4.08 -22.36 30.03
N GLN A 311 -3.41 -23.16 30.87
CA GLN A 311 -2.94 -24.49 30.46
C GLN A 311 -4.14 -25.45 30.37
N ASP A 312 -4.19 -26.23 29.28
CA ASP A 312 -5.21 -27.25 29.07
C ASP A 312 -5.04 -28.39 30.11
N THR A 313 -6.14 -28.71 30.78
CA THR A 313 -6.18 -29.75 31.82
C THR A 313 -6.23 -31.18 31.27
N ILE A 314 -6.52 -31.35 29.97
CA ILE A 314 -6.61 -32.63 29.28
C ILE A 314 -5.35 -32.88 28.46
N ASN A 315 -4.88 -31.86 27.75
CA ASN A 315 -3.66 -31.92 26.93
C ASN A 315 -2.53 -31.21 27.65
N GLU A 316 -1.70 -31.97 28.37
CA GLU A 316 -0.75 -31.44 29.37
C GLU A 316 0.32 -30.47 28.83
N PHE A 317 0.53 -30.39 27.52
CA PHE A 317 1.46 -29.44 26.89
C PHE A 317 0.75 -28.37 26.04
N THR A 318 -0.56 -28.29 26.10
CA THR A 318 -1.35 -27.31 25.34
C THR A 318 -1.69 -26.12 26.24
N VAL A 319 -1.51 -24.90 25.70
CA VAL A 319 -1.85 -23.65 26.36
C VAL A 319 -2.74 -22.82 25.45
N ASN A 320 -3.80 -22.26 26.04
CA ASN A 320 -4.69 -21.31 25.38
C ASN A 320 -4.26 -19.91 25.78
N PHE A 321 -3.99 -19.05 24.81
CA PHE A 321 -3.62 -17.65 25.02
C PHE A 321 -4.79 -16.74 24.70
N PHE A 322 -4.95 -15.70 25.51
CA PHE A 322 -6.03 -14.73 25.39
C PHE A 322 -5.46 -13.32 25.34
N ASP A 323 -5.63 -12.66 24.21
CA ASP A 323 -5.25 -11.27 24.02
C ASP A 323 -6.12 -10.36 24.91
N SER A 324 -5.46 -9.50 25.67
CA SER A 324 -6.06 -8.48 26.54
C SER A 324 -5.47 -7.09 26.28
N SER A 325 -4.84 -6.93 25.12
CA SER A 325 -4.21 -5.70 24.67
C SER A 325 -5.25 -4.59 24.48
N THR A 326 -4.79 -3.35 24.63
CA THR A 326 -5.65 -2.15 24.50
C THR A 326 -5.17 -1.24 23.37
N GLY A 327 -6.05 -0.34 22.92
CA GLY A 327 -5.81 0.54 21.77
C GLY A 327 -6.34 -0.05 20.45
N ILE A 328 -6.08 0.67 19.36
CA ILE A 328 -6.39 0.21 18.00
C ILE A 328 -5.27 -0.75 17.59
N ILE A 329 -5.62 -1.96 17.17
CA ILE A 329 -4.66 -3.03 16.84
C ILE A 329 -5.05 -3.62 15.50
N SER A 330 -4.22 -3.42 14.46
CA SER A 330 -4.42 -4.02 13.14
C SER A 330 -3.80 -5.41 13.06
N ASN A 331 -2.66 -5.63 13.72
CA ASN A 331 -1.89 -6.87 13.62
C ASN A 331 -1.40 -7.37 14.99
N ARG A 332 -1.22 -8.69 15.07
CA ARG A 332 -0.74 -9.41 16.25
C ARG A 332 0.28 -10.45 15.82
N TYR A 333 1.30 -10.65 16.63
CA TYR A 333 2.32 -11.65 16.41
C TYR A 333 2.72 -12.27 17.75
N TRP A 334 2.56 -13.58 17.84
CA TRP A 334 2.93 -14.39 18.98
C TRP A 334 4.24 -15.11 18.70
N ASP A 335 5.19 -15.02 19.63
CA ASP A 335 6.34 -15.91 19.73
C ASP A 335 6.18 -16.77 20.98
N PHE A 336 6.04 -18.08 20.80
CA PHE A 336 5.80 -18.99 21.92
C PHE A 336 7.08 -19.38 22.67
N GLY A 337 8.25 -18.89 22.25
CA GLY A 337 9.54 -19.14 22.90
C GLY A 337 10.16 -20.49 22.59
N ASP A 338 9.53 -21.31 21.74
CA ASP A 338 10.02 -22.62 21.28
C ASP A 338 10.39 -22.63 19.78
N GLY A 339 10.41 -21.45 19.15
CA GLY A 339 10.66 -21.28 17.72
C GLY A 339 9.44 -21.39 16.82
N THR A 340 8.24 -21.48 17.40
CA THR A 340 6.95 -21.42 16.69
C THR A 340 6.22 -20.11 16.97
N PHE A 341 5.30 -19.75 16.07
CA PHE A 341 4.66 -18.43 16.04
C PHE A 341 3.18 -18.51 15.67
N SER A 342 2.42 -17.44 15.92
CA SER A 342 1.04 -17.30 15.47
C SER A 342 0.65 -15.83 15.24
N GLU A 343 -0.33 -15.59 14.38
CA GLU A 343 -0.94 -14.26 14.13
C GLU A 343 -2.42 -14.21 14.58
N GLU A 344 -2.92 -15.29 15.18
CA GLU A 344 -4.29 -15.36 15.67
C GLU A 344 -4.51 -14.43 16.88
N ILE A 345 -5.75 -13.98 17.07
CA ILE A 345 -6.11 -13.14 18.23
C ILE A 345 -5.93 -13.92 19.54
N ASN A 346 -6.44 -15.16 19.59
CA ASN A 346 -6.38 -16.02 20.77
C ASN A 346 -5.88 -17.42 20.36
N PRO A 347 -4.56 -17.59 20.16
CA PRO A 347 -4.03 -18.86 19.66
C PRO A 347 -4.06 -19.96 20.73
N VAL A 348 -4.11 -21.19 20.24
CA VAL A 348 -3.88 -22.39 21.04
C VAL A 348 -2.56 -23.01 20.59
N HIS A 349 -1.60 -23.14 21.51
CA HIS A 349 -0.28 -23.69 21.20
C HIS A 349 0.00 -24.97 21.98
N SER A 350 0.73 -25.91 21.37
CA SER A 350 1.11 -27.18 22.00
C SER A 350 2.62 -27.37 21.97
N TYR A 351 3.22 -27.44 23.16
CA TYR A 351 4.66 -27.64 23.34
C TYR A 351 5.04 -29.12 23.18
N SER A 352 6.24 -29.36 22.66
CA SER A 352 6.76 -30.73 22.45
C SER A 352 7.37 -31.34 23.71
N GLU A 353 7.89 -30.51 24.60
CA GLU A 353 8.57 -30.87 25.84
C GLU A 353 8.17 -29.87 26.94
N PRO A 354 8.16 -30.27 28.22
CA PRO A 354 7.96 -29.36 29.34
C PRO A 354 9.18 -28.45 29.54
N GLY A 355 8.94 -27.25 30.06
CA GLY A 355 9.96 -26.23 30.21
C GLY A 355 9.37 -24.86 30.57
N SER A 356 10.26 -23.89 30.76
CA SER A 356 9.88 -22.47 30.85
C SER A 356 10.10 -21.84 29.50
N PHE A 357 9.05 -21.29 28.90
CA PHE A 357 9.10 -20.64 27.60
C PHE A 357 8.77 -19.15 27.75
N SER A 358 9.63 -18.28 27.23
CA SER A 358 9.37 -16.83 27.20
C SER A 358 8.42 -16.53 26.06
N VAL A 359 7.14 -16.35 26.37
CA VAL A 359 6.10 -16.08 25.37
C VAL A 359 5.93 -14.58 25.20
N CYS A 360 5.96 -14.09 23.97
CA CYS A 360 5.81 -12.67 23.64
C CYS A 360 4.61 -12.46 22.71
N LEU A 361 3.79 -11.45 23.02
CA LEU A 361 2.78 -10.90 22.12
C LEU A 361 3.26 -9.52 21.67
N SER A 362 3.53 -9.39 20.38
CA SER A 362 3.75 -8.11 19.71
C SER A 362 2.46 -7.67 19.01
N ILE A 363 2.02 -6.45 19.27
CA ILE A 363 0.88 -5.84 18.60
C ILE A 363 1.35 -4.66 17.76
N TYR A 364 0.63 -4.41 16.68
CA TYR A 364 0.91 -3.32 15.77
C TYR A 364 -0.39 -2.68 15.28
N SER A 365 -0.33 -1.37 15.06
CA SER A 365 -1.34 -0.63 14.32
C SER A 365 -0.66 0.28 13.31
N ASP A 366 -1.19 0.24 12.09
CA ASP A 366 -0.91 1.13 10.94
C ASP A 366 -2.19 1.78 10.42
N THR A 367 -3.28 1.68 11.19
CA THR A 367 -4.60 2.11 10.73
C THR A 367 -4.59 3.62 10.47
N LEU A 368 -4.90 4.03 9.25
CA LEU A 368 -5.07 5.44 8.84
C LEU A 368 -3.85 6.33 9.12
N GLY A 369 -2.63 5.78 9.03
CA GLY A 369 -1.39 6.54 9.22
C GLY A 369 -0.98 6.75 10.68
N PHE A 370 -1.72 6.18 11.63
CA PHE A 370 -1.36 6.15 13.03
C PHE A 370 -0.55 4.88 13.32
N TYR A 371 0.68 5.07 13.79
CA TYR A 371 1.59 3.98 14.09
C TYR A 371 1.71 3.76 15.60
N CYS A 372 1.36 2.56 16.06
CA CYS A 372 1.69 2.11 17.40
C CYS A 372 2.23 0.68 17.34
N SER A 373 3.16 0.37 18.24
CA SER A 373 3.64 -0.99 18.44
C SER A 373 3.99 -1.18 19.90
N ASP A 374 3.58 -2.30 20.47
CA ASP A 374 4.00 -2.69 21.81
C ASP A 374 4.26 -4.19 21.86
N THR A 375 5.04 -4.63 22.84
CA THR A 375 5.35 -6.04 23.03
C THR A 375 5.37 -6.38 24.51
N TYR A 376 4.57 -7.38 24.87
CA TYR A 376 4.50 -7.92 26.21
C TYR A 376 5.01 -9.36 26.23
N CYS A 377 5.97 -9.63 27.11
CA CYS A 377 6.55 -10.96 27.29
C CYS A 377 6.40 -11.44 28.73
N THR A 378 6.06 -12.71 28.90
CA THR A 378 6.02 -13.38 30.21
C THR A 378 6.46 -14.84 30.09
N ASP A 379 7.02 -15.38 31.17
CA ASP A 379 7.45 -16.78 31.22
C ASP A 379 6.23 -17.69 31.46
N VAL A 380 6.04 -18.68 30.59
CA VAL A 380 5.03 -19.72 30.71
C VAL A 380 5.71 -21.03 31.11
N GLU A 381 5.41 -21.52 32.30
CA GLU A 381 5.92 -22.81 32.79
C GLU A 381 4.99 -23.95 32.37
N ILE A 382 5.48 -24.80 31.48
CA ILE A 382 4.85 -26.06 31.09
C ILE A 382 5.43 -27.16 31.97
N LEU A 383 4.62 -27.63 32.90
CA LEU A 383 4.98 -28.75 33.78
C LEU A 383 4.25 -30.00 33.33
N TYR A 384 4.87 -31.16 33.56
CA TYR A 384 4.14 -32.42 33.51
C TYR A 384 2.90 -32.33 34.38
N SER A 385 1.77 -32.82 33.88
CA SER A 385 0.67 -33.11 34.78
C SER A 385 1.22 -34.09 35.82
N ILE A 386 0.99 -33.82 37.11
CA ILE A 386 1.23 -34.84 38.13
C ILE A 386 0.09 -35.85 37.99
N SER A 387 0.10 -36.58 36.87
CA SER A 387 -0.93 -37.54 36.51
C SER A 387 -0.87 -38.69 37.52
N SER A 388 -2.00 -39.37 37.64
CA SER A 388 -2.34 -40.47 38.57
C SER A 388 -1.29 -41.56 38.84
N ASP A 389 -0.18 -41.60 38.11
CA ASP A 389 0.92 -42.53 38.29
C ASP A 389 1.69 -42.32 39.59
N PHE A 390 1.81 -41.09 40.11
CA PHE A 390 2.46 -40.91 41.42
C PHE A 390 1.64 -41.55 42.56
N PHE A 391 0.30 -41.50 42.46
CA PHE A 391 -0.59 -42.18 43.41
C PHE A 391 -0.56 -43.71 43.23
N SER A 392 -0.52 -44.18 41.98
CA SER A 392 -0.42 -45.62 41.64
C SER A 392 0.91 -46.25 42.10
N ILE A 393 2.03 -45.58 41.83
CA ILE A 393 3.39 -46.00 42.25
C ILE A 393 3.50 -46.00 43.78
N MET A 394 2.94 -45.01 44.46
CA MET A 394 2.88 -44.99 45.93
C MET A 394 1.98 -46.10 46.49
N GLN A 395 0.87 -46.42 45.82
CA GLN A 395 -0.04 -47.48 46.25
C GLN A 395 0.55 -48.90 46.05
N GLU A 396 1.48 -49.09 45.12
CA GLU A 396 2.26 -50.34 44.99
C GLU A 396 3.48 -50.41 45.93
N LEU A 397 4.19 -49.29 46.14
CA LEU A 397 5.41 -49.26 46.96
C LEU A 397 5.13 -49.25 48.47
N ILE A 398 4.04 -48.63 48.93
CA ILE A 398 3.67 -48.57 50.36
C ILE A 398 3.44 -49.98 50.95
N PRO A 399 2.66 -50.89 50.33
CA PRO A 399 2.52 -52.27 50.80
C PRO A 399 3.84 -53.04 50.80
N ILE A 400 4.71 -52.83 49.81
CA ILE A 400 6.02 -53.51 49.69
C ILE A 400 6.98 -53.04 50.79
N LEU A 401 7.00 -51.73 51.11
CA LEU A 401 7.78 -51.18 52.22
C LEU A 401 7.25 -51.67 53.58
N ILE A 402 5.94 -51.70 53.77
CA ILE A 402 5.29 -52.21 54.98
C ILE A 402 5.60 -53.72 55.15
N ALA A 403 5.54 -54.51 54.08
CA ALA A 403 5.87 -55.94 54.11
C ALA A 403 7.35 -56.21 54.42
N ARG A 404 8.29 -55.38 53.91
CA ARG A 404 9.72 -55.45 54.26
C ARG A 404 9.96 -55.09 55.73
N LEU A 405 9.31 -54.05 56.26
CA LEU A 405 9.41 -53.65 57.66
C LEU A 405 8.79 -54.68 58.62
N LEU A 406 7.68 -55.32 58.25
CA LEU A 406 7.08 -56.43 58.99
C LEU A 406 7.95 -57.69 58.95
N LYS A 407 8.55 -58.05 57.80
CA LYS A 407 9.53 -59.15 57.72
C LYS A 407 10.74 -58.89 58.62
N LEU A 408 11.27 -57.68 58.64
CA LEU A 408 12.39 -57.31 59.53
C LEU A 408 11.99 -57.37 61.02
N ARG A 409 10.78 -56.94 61.38
CA ARG A 409 10.25 -57.10 62.76
C ARG A 409 10.02 -58.57 63.16
N ILE A 410 9.50 -59.40 62.25
CA ILE A 410 9.25 -60.82 62.50
C ILE A 410 10.57 -61.60 62.63
N ILE A 411 11.57 -61.29 61.80
CA ILE A 411 12.93 -61.84 61.94
C ILE A 411 13.54 -61.40 63.27
N GLY A 412 13.40 -60.13 63.67
CA GLY A 412 13.85 -59.65 64.97
C GLY A 412 13.18 -60.38 66.15
N ILE A 413 11.87 -60.64 66.08
CA ILE A 413 11.14 -61.38 67.13
C ILE A 413 11.51 -62.86 67.16
N LEU A 414 11.72 -63.50 66.00
CA LEU A 414 12.16 -64.90 65.91
C LEU A 414 13.59 -65.07 66.41
N VAL A 415 14.50 -64.14 66.12
CA VAL A 415 15.87 -64.15 66.65
C VAL A 415 15.88 -63.97 68.18
N VAL A 416 15.06 -63.07 68.72
CA VAL A 416 14.92 -62.89 70.18
C VAL A 416 14.30 -64.13 70.84
N ARG A 417 13.31 -64.78 70.19
CA ARG A 417 12.69 -66.01 70.71
C ARG A 417 13.62 -67.23 70.63
N TYR A 418 14.46 -67.31 69.59
CA TYR A 418 15.48 -68.35 69.44
C TYR A 418 16.60 -68.18 70.49
N LEU A 419 17.08 -66.95 70.72
CA LEU A 419 18.07 -66.65 71.76
C LEU A 419 17.56 -66.85 73.19
N LEU A 420 16.25 -66.68 73.43
CA LEU A 420 15.62 -66.92 74.74
C LEU A 420 15.26 -68.41 74.98
N MET A 421 15.23 -69.26 73.95
CA MET A 421 14.99 -70.70 74.09
C MET A 421 16.28 -71.52 74.29
N ASP A 422 17.44 -71.00 73.90
CA ASP A 422 18.76 -71.62 74.19
C ASP A 422 19.32 -71.27 75.59
N SER A 423 18.56 -70.53 76.40
CA SER A 423 18.97 -70.08 77.76
C SER A 423 18.07 -70.57 78.90
N LEU A 424 17.26 -71.62 78.68
CA LEU A 424 16.46 -72.30 79.71
C LEU A 424 16.78 -73.79 79.82
#